data_AF-A0A6A6WUH1-F1
#
_entry.id   AF-A0A6A6WUH1-F1
#
_cell.length_a   1.000
_cell.length_b   1.000
_cell.length_c   1.000
_cell.angle_alpha   90.00
_cell.angle_beta   90.00
_cell.angle_gamma   90.00
#
_symmetry.space_group_name_H-M   'P 1'
#
loop_
_entity.id
_entity.type
_entity.pdbx_description
1 polymer ?
#
loop_
_entity_poly.entity_id
_entity_poly.type
_entity_poly.pdbx_seq_one_letter_code
_entity_poly.pdbx_strand_id
1 'polypeptide(L)'
;MAAQSHLFVAAPVRPGAATALADLLETMNAAPGTADPANGLVPFGRFPAIHFARFVVLDDPSLPDRQLIARQLPASEPLRLAFIANCDGPDDELLRDLVRLATPGLQRIFGHCCDFDVAARADLLAWLRAHRIVAAAAYTNWPGRSTTQAREEAALHQALRQARLAHPNASPEHLRPVLLAAACSLPLTPLPAPSLAQRVAHWADFLRLPLYAALLSPLLVPALPFLVLLLRWRETHDPVLAPVPSIARNKLLKSIEDRDVANQYSTIGSLKPGRFRRWLT
;
A
#
# COMPACT_ATOMS: atom_id res chain seq x y z
N MET A 1 -18.66 0.52 -11.76
CA MET A 1 -17.55 1.11 -10.96
C MET A 1 -16.26 0.42 -11.34
N ALA A 2 -15.14 1.12 -11.34
CA ALA A 2 -13.85 0.47 -11.56
C ALA A 2 -13.56 -0.52 -10.43
N ALA A 3 -13.21 -1.76 -10.76
CA ALA A 3 -12.65 -2.67 -9.77
C ALA A 3 -11.29 -2.12 -9.35
N GLN A 4 -10.92 -2.24 -8.08
CA GLN A 4 -9.61 -1.86 -7.57
C GLN A 4 -9.02 -3.03 -6.80
N SER A 5 -7.72 -3.23 -6.93
CA SER A 5 -7.01 -4.35 -6.30
C SER A 5 -5.65 -3.92 -5.78
N HIS A 6 -5.09 -4.77 -4.92
CA HIS A 6 -3.84 -4.57 -4.24
C HIS A 6 -2.90 -5.73 -4.56
N LEU A 7 -1.79 -5.41 -5.22
CA LEU A 7 -0.72 -6.34 -5.49
C LEU A 7 0.35 -6.19 -4.40
N PHE A 8 0.67 -7.30 -3.73
CA PHE A 8 1.78 -7.38 -2.79
C PHE A 8 2.62 -8.60 -3.13
N VAL A 9 3.86 -8.37 -3.56
CA VAL A 9 4.88 -9.41 -3.77
C VAL A 9 6.01 -9.17 -2.77
N ALA A 10 6.46 -10.21 -2.08
CA ALA A 10 7.60 -10.11 -1.17
C ALA A 10 8.48 -11.35 -1.22
N ALA A 11 9.81 -11.15 -1.20
CA ALA A 11 10.77 -12.24 -1.19
C ALA A 11 11.98 -11.92 -0.29
N PRO A 12 12.58 -12.92 0.38
CA PRO A 12 13.83 -12.74 1.13
C PRO A 12 14.97 -12.26 0.23
N VAL A 13 15.71 -11.26 0.70
CA VAL A 13 16.92 -10.75 0.04
C VAL A 13 18.09 -11.70 0.34
N ARG A 14 18.93 -11.98 -0.66
CA ARG A 14 20.14 -12.79 -0.54
C ARG A 14 21.07 -12.21 0.53
N PRO A 15 21.74 -13.04 1.35
CA PRO A 15 22.78 -12.59 2.25
C PRO A 15 23.84 -11.77 1.50
N GLY A 16 24.17 -10.59 2.01
CA GLY A 16 25.16 -9.68 1.39
C GLY A 16 24.65 -8.85 0.20
N ALA A 17 23.44 -9.09 -0.31
CA ALA A 17 22.90 -8.33 -1.46
C ALA A 17 22.20 -7.02 -1.08
N ALA A 18 22.00 -6.76 0.22
CA ALA A 18 21.20 -5.63 0.72
C ALA A 18 21.69 -4.26 0.24
N THR A 19 23.00 -3.99 0.34
CA THR A 19 23.58 -2.71 -0.11
C THR A 19 23.43 -2.53 -1.62
N ALA A 20 23.80 -3.55 -2.40
CA ALA A 20 23.69 -3.48 -3.86
C ALA A 20 22.23 -3.31 -4.34
N LEU A 21 21.28 -3.95 -3.65
CA LEU A 21 19.84 -3.74 -3.89
C LEU A 21 19.41 -2.32 -3.55
N ALA A 22 19.83 -1.78 -2.40
CA ALA A 22 19.50 -0.42 -2.00
C ALA A 22 20.04 0.61 -3.01
N ASP A 23 21.30 0.45 -3.43
CA ASP A 23 21.92 1.31 -4.44
C ASP A 23 21.16 1.23 -5.78
N LEU A 24 20.76 0.02 -6.21
CA LEU A 24 19.96 -0.17 -7.43
C LEU A 24 18.59 0.53 -7.32
N LEU A 25 17.89 0.37 -6.20
CA LEU A 25 16.59 1.02 -5.98
C LEU A 25 16.72 2.55 -5.92
N GLU A 26 17.84 3.09 -5.40
CA GLU A 26 18.06 4.53 -5.40
C GLU A 26 18.21 5.09 -6.81
N THR A 27 18.82 4.34 -7.74
CA THR A 27 18.85 4.72 -9.16
C THR A 27 17.47 4.82 -9.80
N MET A 28 16.42 4.32 -9.12
CA MET A 28 15.05 4.41 -9.62
C MET A 28 14.37 5.75 -9.38
N ASN A 29 14.94 6.58 -8.52
CA ASN A 29 14.32 7.81 -8.03
C ASN A 29 14.68 9.03 -8.90
N ALA A 30 13.68 9.85 -9.25
CA ALA A 30 13.90 11.19 -9.79
C ALA A 30 14.16 12.23 -8.67
N ALA A 31 13.65 11.95 -7.47
CA ALA A 31 13.88 12.68 -6.24
C ALA A 31 13.77 11.70 -5.06
N PRO A 32 14.35 11.97 -3.87
CA PRO A 32 14.46 10.97 -2.79
C PRO A 32 13.12 10.31 -2.44
N GLY A 33 12.92 9.01 -2.64
CA GLY A 33 11.63 8.36 -2.36
C GLY A 33 10.48 8.66 -3.36
N THR A 34 10.78 9.27 -4.50
CA THR A 34 9.86 9.43 -5.64
C THR A 34 10.47 8.78 -6.87
N ALA A 35 9.91 7.63 -7.24
CA ALA A 35 10.31 6.89 -8.43
C ALA A 35 10.13 7.75 -9.68
N ASP A 36 11.08 7.67 -10.61
CA ASP A 36 10.98 8.32 -11.92
C ASP A 36 9.86 7.65 -12.74
N PRO A 37 8.84 8.40 -13.23
CA PRO A 37 7.83 7.85 -14.14
C PRO A 37 8.42 7.25 -15.42
N ALA A 38 9.57 7.75 -15.89
CA ALA A 38 10.29 7.27 -17.05
C ALA A 38 11.42 6.28 -16.70
N ASN A 39 11.38 5.69 -15.50
CA ASN A 39 12.47 4.86 -14.99
C ASN A 39 12.87 3.72 -15.93
N GLY A 40 14.18 3.56 -16.13
CA GLY A 40 14.75 2.58 -17.06
C GLY A 40 14.64 1.12 -16.64
N LEU A 41 14.38 0.82 -15.35
CA LEU A 41 14.12 -0.54 -14.87
C LEU A 41 12.63 -0.87 -14.95
N VAL A 42 11.79 -0.01 -14.37
CA VAL A 42 10.34 -0.17 -14.35
C VAL A 42 9.69 1.16 -14.76
N PRO A 43 9.19 1.30 -16.00
CA PRO A 43 8.68 2.58 -16.50
C PRO A 43 7.28 2.87 -15.95
N PHE A 44 7.17 3.29 -14.69
CA PHE A 44 5.91 3.44 -13.94
C PHE A 44 4.86 4.29 -14.66
N GLY A 45 5.27 5.33 -15.39
CA GLY A 45 4.38 6.20 -16.16
C GLY A 45 3.66 5.51 -17.32
N ARG A 46 4.09 4.32 -17.73
CA ARG A 46 3.46 3.52 -18.80
C ARG A 46 2.33 2.61 -18.31
N PHE A 47 2.09 2.56 -17.00
CA PHE A 47 1.04 1.74 -16.41
C PHE A 47 -0.16 2.62 -16.04
N PRO A 48 -1.16 2.79 -16.93
CA PRO A 48 -2.24 3.73 -16.71
C PRO A 48 -3.08 3.35 -15.48
N ALA A 49 -3.20 2.06 -15.16
CA ALA A 49 -4.01 1.52 -14.07
C ALA A 49 -3.37 1.65 -12.68
N ILE A 50 -2.08 2.02 -12.55
CA ILE A 50 -1.44 2.17 -11.23
C ILE A 50 -1.89 3.48 -10.57
N HIS A 51 -2.48 3.37 -9.37
CA HIS A 51 -2.71 4.50 -8.47
C HIS A 51 -1.46 4.82 -7.64
N PHE A 52 -0.81 3.78 -7.14
CA PHE A 52 0.38 3.86 -6.31
C PHE A 52 1.21 2.60 -6.49
N ALA A 53 2.53 2.72 -6.56
CA ALA A 53 3.44 1.59 -6.55
C ALA A 53 4.73 1.96 -5.84
N ARG A 54 5.35 0.98 -5.18
CA ARG A 54 6.66 1.16 -4.54
C ARG A 54 7.42 -0.15 -4.49
N PHE A 55 8.75 -0.03 -4.53
CA PHE A 55 9.65 -1.03 -3.96
C PHE A 55 10.05 -0.58 -2.56
N VAL A 56 10.12 -1.52 -1.62
CA VAL A 56 10.57 -1.25 -0.26
C VAL A 56 11.34 -2.44 0.28
N VAL A 57 12.45 -2.14 0.94
CA VAL A 57 13.21 -3.10 1.71
C VAL A 57 12.64 -3.12 3.12
N LEU A 58 12.03 -4.24 3.50
CA LEU A 58 11.42 -4.48 4.80
C LEU A 58 12.47 -5.06 5.74
N ASP A 59 12.91 -4.22 6.67
CA ASP A 59 13.79 -4.55 7.79
C ASP A 59 13.00 -4.40 9.08
N ASP A 60 12.93 -5.43 9.92
CA ASP A 60 12.14 -5.42 11.17
C ASP A 60 12.96 -4.74 12.29
N PRO A 61 12.67 -3.46 12.64
CA PRO A 61 13.42 -2.76 13.66
C PRO A 61 13.05 -3.23 15.08
N SER A 62 12.01 -4.07 15.22
CA SER A 62 11.54 -4.59 16.51
C SER A 62 12.18 -5.93 16.89
N LEU A 63 13.13 -6.45 16.10
CA LEU A 63 13.85 -7.68 16.45
C LEU A 63 14.61 -7.58 17.79
N PRO A 64 15.30 -6.47 18.12
CA PRO A 64 15.90 -6.32 19.45
C PRO A 64 14.85 -6.37 20.57
N ASP A 65 13.71 -5.72 20.37
CA ASP A 65 12.58 -5.71 21.29
C ASP A 65 12.01 -7.12 21.50
N ARG A 66 11.86 -7.89 20.42
CA ARG A 66 11.45 -9.30 20.45
C ARG A 66 12.37 -10.13 21.34
N GLN A 67 13.68 -9.91 21.29
CA GLN A 67 14.65 -10.62 22.11
C GLN A 67 14.59 -10.26 23.60
N LEU A 68 14.01 -9.11 23.97
CA LEU A 68 13.80 -8.77 25.38
C LEU A 68 12.62 -9.53 25.99
N ILE A 69 11.57 -9.79 25.21
CA ILE A 69 10.28 -10.31 25.71
C ILE A 69 9.96 -11.75 25.25
N ALA A 70 10.68 -12.25 24.25
CA ALA A 70 10.39 -13.50 23.56
C ALA A 70 11.67 -14.21 23.08
N ARG A 71 12.63 -14.42 23.98
CA ARG A 71 13.95 -15.05 23.70
C ARG A 71 13.89 -16.41 23.01
N GLN A 72 12.77 -17.11 23.13
CA GLN A 72 12.53 -18.39 22.46
C GLN A 72 12.27 -18.27 20.96
N LEU A 73 11.95 -17.08 20.46
CA LEU A 73 11.78 -16.83 19.03
C LEU A 73 13.14 -16.56 18.37
N PRO A 74 13.28 -16.81 17.06
CA PRO A 74 14.52 -16.55 16.34
C PRO A 74 15.07 -15.14 16.60
N ALA A 75 16.40 -14.99 16.65
CA ALA A 75 17.04 -13.68 16.87
C ALA A 75 16.95 -12.76 15.66
N SER A 76 16.83 -13.34 14.46
CA SER A 76 16.81 -12.63 13.20
C SER A 76 15.58 -13.01 12.37
N GLU A 77 15.23 -12.13 11.44
CA GLU A 77 14.35 -12.38 10.30
C GLU A 77 15.10 -12.00 9.03
N PRO A 78 14.84 -12.63 7.88
CA PRO A 78 15.43 -12.19 6.64
C PRO A 78 14.89 -10.82 6.26
N LEU A 79 15.78 -9.95 5.79
CA LEU A 79 15.43 -8.76 5.05
C LEU A 79 14.57 -9.16 3.84
N ARG A 80 13.47 -8.45 3.59
CA ARG A 80 12.60 -8.76 2.45
C ARG A 80 12.55 -7.59 1.48
N LEU A 81 12.61 -7.88 0.19
CA LEU A 81 12.23 -6.92 -0.82
C LEU A 81 10.73 -7.09 -1.08
N ALA A 82 9.99 -6.00 -0.98
CA ALA A 82 8.57 -5.96 -1.29
C ALA A 82 8.30 -5.02 -2.47
N PHE A 83 7.44 -5.48 -3.37
CA PHE A 83 6.76 -4.65 -4.35
C PHE A 83 5.28 -4.56 -3.97
N ILE A 84 4.79 -3.33 -3.77
CA ILE A 84 3.41 -3.07 -3.37
C ILE A 84 2.81 -2.11 -4.39
N ALA A 85 1.66 -2.46 -4.95
CA ALA A 85 0.94 -1.61 -5.87
C ALA A 85 -0.57 -1.66 -5.67
N ASN A 86 -1.22 -0.51 -5.86
CA ASN A 86 -2.67 -0.37 -5.93
C ASN A 86 -3.02 -0.05 -7.38
N CYS A 87 -3.99 -0.76 -7.94
CA CYS A 87 -4.36 -0.58 -9.33
C CYS A 87 -5.85 -0.73 -9.60
N ASP A 88 -6.28 -0.16 -10.72
CA ASP A 88 -7.57 -0.50 -11.32
C ASP A 88 -7.51 -1.91 -11.93
N GLY A 89 -8.62 -2.63 -11.87
CA GLY A 89 -8.77 -3.97 -12.41
C GLY A 89 -8.17 -5.07 -11.52
N PRO A 90 -8.10 -6.31 -12.03
CA PRO A 90 -7.48 -7.44 -11.34
C PRO A 90 -5.95 -7.28 -11.25
N ASP A 91 -5.37 -7.61 -10.10
CA ASP A 91 -3.93 -7.48 -9.89
C ASP A 91 -3.07 -8.43 -10.74
N ASP A 92 -3.63 -9.56 -11.17
CA ASP A 92 -2.96 -10.46 -12.12
C ASP A 92 -2.77 -9.82 -13.51
N GLU A 93 -3.66 -8.90 -13.92
CA GLU A 93 -3.46 -8.11 -15.15
C GLU A 93 -2.27 -7.17 -15.01
N LEU A 94 -2.16 -6.49 -13.86
CA LEU A 94 -0.99 -5.67 -13.55
C LEU A 94 0.30 -6.51 -13.52
N LEU A 95 0.28 -7.71 -12.93
CA LEU A 95 1.44 -8.61 -12.94
C LEU A 95 1.88 -8.96 -14.37
N ARG A 96 0.93 -9.32 -15.24
CA ARG A 96 1.22 -9.62 -16.65
C ARG A 96 1.78 -8.40 -17.38
N ASP A 97 1.24 -7.22 -17.14
CA ASP A 97 1.74 -5.97 -17.73
C ASP A 97 3.15 -5.63 -17.24
N LEU A 98 3.43 -5.82 -15.95
CA LEU A 98 4.76 -5.64 -15.36
C LEU A 98 5.79 -6.55 -16.03
N VAL A 99 5.48 -7.84 -16.21
CA VAL A 99 6.34 -8.77 -16.93
C VAL A 99 6.52 -8.33 -18.38
N ARG A 100 5.44 -8.01 -19.10
CA ARG A 100 5.51 -7.58 -20.50
C ARG A 100 6.39 -6.35 -20.70
N LEU A 101 6.30 -5.36 -19.82
CA LEU A 101 6.92 -4.04 -20.03
C LEU A 101 8.25 -3.85 -19.30
N ALA A 102 8.52 -4.62 -18.24
CA ALA A 102 9.64 -4.37 -17.33
C ALA A 102 10.46 -5.63 -16.98
N THR A 103 10.30 -6.76 -17.69
CA THR A 103 11.04 -8.01 -17.39
C THR A 103 12.54 -7.80 -17.13
N PRO A 104 13.33 -7.11 -17.99
CA PRO A 104 14.76 -6.96 -17.73
C PRO A 104 15.07 -6.21 -16.43
N GLY A 105 14.29 -5.17 -16.10
CA GLY A 105 14.46 -4.42 -14.87
C GLY A 105 14.03 -5.22 -13.64
N LEU A 106 12.88 -5.90 -13.72
CA LEU A 106 12.37 -6.77 -12.66
C LEU A 106 13.31 -7.94 -12.38
N GLN A 107 13.93 -8.53 -13.42
CA GLN A 107 14.95 -9.57 -13.26
C GLN A 107 16.19 -9.06 -12.54
N ARG A 108 16.62 -7.83 -12.82
CA ARG A 108 17.74 -7.20 -12.10
C ARG A 108 17.39 -6.94 -10.64
N ILE A 109 16.20 -6.43 -10.37
CA ILE A 109 15.72 -6.11 -9.02
C ILE A 109 15.54 -7.40 -8.18
N PHE A 110 14.74 -8.34 -8.68
CA PHE A 110 14.48 -9.61 -7.98
C PHE A 110 15.66 -10.59 -8.04
N GLY A 111 16.65 -10.37 -8.90
CA GLY A 111 17.95 -11.06 -8.88
C GLY A 111 18.65 -11.03 -7.52
N HIS A 112 18.35 -10.02 -6.70
CA HIS A 112 18.85 -9.91 -5.33
C HIS A 112 18.09 -10.80 -4.31
N CYS A 113 17.05 -11.54 -4.71
CA CYS A 113 16.25 -12.40 -3.84
C CYS A 113 16.71 -13.87 -3.87
N CYS A 114 16.59 -14.58 -2.74
CA CYS A 114 17.22 -15.89 -2.49
C CYS A 114 16.90 -16.97 -3.53
N ASP A 115 15.66 -17.03 -3.99
CA ASP A 115 15.10 -18.09 -4.82
C ASP A 115 14.72 -17.62 -6.24
N PHE A 116 15.13 -16.42 -6.61
CA PHE A 116 15.06 -15.95 -7.98
C PHE A 116 16.36 -16.28 -8.72
N ASP A 117 16.29 -17.21 -9.67
CA ASP A 117 17.42 -17.59 -10.50
C ASP A 117 17.30 -16.99 -11.91
N VAL A 118 18.09 -15.94 -12.16
CA VAL A 118 18.18 -15.28 -13.46
C VAL A 118 18.81 -16.21 -14.51
N ALA A 119 19.78 -17.04 -14.12
CA ALA A 119 20.52 -17.91 -15.03
C ALA A 119 19.67 -19.10 -15.49
N ALA A 120 18.77 -19.59 -14.64
CA ALA A 120 17.82 -20.65 -14.97
C ALA A 120 16.67 -20.20 -15.91
N ARG A 121 16.65 -18.93 -16.35
CA ARG A 121 15.52 -18.33 -17.08
C ARG A 121 14.20 -18.55 -16.34
N ALA A 122 14.19 -18.36 -15.01
CA ALA A 122 13.00 -18.51 -14.21
C ALA A 122 11.84 -17.72 -14.85
N ASP A 123 10.68 -18.37 -14.99
CA ASP A 123 9.46 -17.72 -15.43
C ASP A 123 9.10 -16.64 -14.39
N LEU A 124 9.41 -15.39 -14.72
CA LEU A 124 9.21 -14.25 -13.84
C LEU A 124 7.74 -14.12 -13.42
N LEU A 125 6.79 -14.40 -14.32
CA LEU A 125 5.37 -14.30 -13.96
C LEU A 125 5.00 -15.38 -12.95
N ALA A 126 5.44 -16.62 -13.16
CA ALA A 126 5.23 -17.70 -12.22
C ALA A 126 5.88 -17.41 -10.86
N TRP A 127 7.10 -16.87 -10.87
CA TRP A 127 7.82 -16.50 -9.65
C TRP A 127 7.09 -15.38 -8.88
N LEU A 128 6.64 -14.32 -9.56
CA LEU A 128 5.89 -13.23 -8.94
C LEU A 128 4.56 -13.73 -8.32
N ARG A 129 3.87 -14.65 -8.99
CA ARG A 129 2.66 -15.28 -8.46
C ARG A 129 2.94 -16.13 -7.23
N ALA A 130 4.04 -16.89 -7.23
CA ALA A 130 4.45 -17.71 -6.09
C ALA A 130 4.85 -16.86 -4.87
N HIS A 131 5.33 -15.64 -5.10
CA HIS A 131 5.75 -14.69 -4.05
C HIS A 131 4.68 -13.69 -3.64
N ARG A 132 3.44 -13.90 -4.10
CA ARG A 132 2.33 -13.03 -3.77
C ARG A 132 1.92 -13.23 -2.31
N ILE A 133 1.78 -12.12 -1.60
CA ILE A 133 1.28 -12.07 -0.23
C ILE A 133 -0.19 -11.67 -0.27
N VAL A 134 -1.05 -12.48 0.33
CA VAL A 134 -2.46 -12.13 0.51
C VAL A 134 -2.56 -11.20 1.72
N ALA A 135 -2.95 -9.96 1.48
CA ALA A 135 -3.18 -8.99 2.55
C ALA A 135 -4.39 -9.44 3.39
N ALA A 136 -4.22 -9.50 4.72
CA ALA A 136 -5.31 -9.82 5.64
C ALA A 136 -6.38 -8.71 5.67
N ALA A 137 -5.96 -7.47 5.43
CA ALA A 137 -6.84 -6.32 5.26
C ALA A 137 -6.24 -5.40 4.19
N ALA A 138 -7.12 -4.89 3.32
CA ALA A 138 -6.77 -3.92 2.31
C ALA A 138 -7.73 -2.74 2.39
N TYR A 139 -7.20 -1.52 2.34
CA TYR A 139 -8.00 -0.31 2.45
C TYR A 139 -8.00 0.45 1.12
N THR A 140 -9.19 0.80 0.68
CA THR A 140 -9.41 1.68 -0.48
C THR A 140 -10.24 2.87 -0.02
N ASN A 141 -9.66 4.07 -0.05
CA ASN A 141 -10.30 5.27 0.48
C ASN A 141 -11.58 5.65 -0.28
N TRP A 142 -11.53 5.59 -1.62
CA TRP A 142 -12.67 5.90 -2.50
C TRP A 142 -12.91 4.74 -3.47
N PRO A 143 -13.64 3.69 -3.03
CA PRO A 143 -13.94 2.54 -3.87
C PRO A 143 -14.62 2.95 -5.16
N GLY A 144 -14.15 2.42 -6.28
CA GLY A 144 -14.74 2.63 -7.60
C GLY A 144 -14.21 3.84 -8.38
N ARG A 145 -13.31 4.65 -7.78
CA ARG A 145 -12.67 5.80 -8.43
C ARG A 145 -11.44 5.34 -9.22
N SER A 146 -11.53 5.37 -10.54
CA SER A 146 -10.42 4.94 -11.42
C SER A 146 -9.27 5.94 -11.45
N THR A 147 -8.10 5.48 -11.88
CA THR A 147 -6.94 6.32 -12.22
C THR A 147 -7.26 7.36 -13.30
N THR A 148 -8.09 7.00 -14.28
CA THR A 148 -8.55 7.93 -15.32
C THR A 148 -9.32 9.08 -14.69
N GLN A 149 -10.31 8.77 -13.85
CA GLN A 149 -11.08 9.78 -13.12
C GLN A 149 -10.20 10.62 -12.20
N ALA A 150 -9.26 10.01 -11.47
CA ALA A 150 -8.34 10.73 -10.61
C ALA A 150 -7.48 11.75 -11.41
N ARG A 151 -7.00 11.37 -12.61
CA ARG A 151 -6.23 12.27 -13.49
C ARG A 151 -7.09 13.41 -14.06
N GLU A 152 -8.30 13.09 -14.54
CA GLU A 152 -9.24 14.08 -15.06
C GLU A 152 -9.65 15.09 -13.98
N GLU A 153 -9.86 14.63 -12.76
CA GLU A 153 -10.22 15.49 -11.62
C GLU A 153 -9.05 16.32 -11.11
N ALA A 154 -7.83 15.79 -11.14
CA ALA A 154 -6.62 16.57 -10.89
C ALA A 154 -6.47 17.70 -11.92
N ALA A 155 -6.70 17.40 -13.21
CA ALA A 155 -6.68 18.40 -14.27
C ALA A 155 -7.79 19.45 -14.09
N LEU A 156 -9.00 19.02 -13.72
CA LEU A 156 -10.12 19.91 -13.39
C LEU A 156 -9.77 20.84 -12.23
N HIS A 157 -9.26 20.28 -11.13
CA HIS A 157 -8.85 21.05 -9.97
C HIS A 157 -7.78 22.09 -10.35
N GLN A 158 -6.78 21.70 -11.15
CA GLN A 158 -5.75 22.62 -11.62
C GLN A 158 -6.34 23.75 -12.47
N ALA A 159 -7.20 23.45 -13.45
CA ALA A 159 -7.82 24.45 -14.31
C ALA A 159 -8.70 25.43 -13.51
N LEU A 160 -9.52 24.93 -12.60
CA LEU A 160 -10.35 25.75 -11.72
C LEU A 160 -9.50 26.64 -10.82
N ARG A 161 -8.41 26.10 -10.24
CA ARG A 161 -7.49 26.87 -9.41
C ARG A 161 -6.81 27.97 -10.20
N GLN A 162 -6.32 27.68 -11.41
CA GLN A 162 -5.71 28.68 -12.29
C GLN A 162 -6.70 29.78 -12.66
N ALA A 163 -7.92 29.41 -13.06
CA ALA A 163 -8.98 30.36 -13.39
C ALA A 163 -9.36 31.25 -12.19
N ARG A 164 -9.43 30.68 -10.98
CA ARG A 164 -9.66 31.44 -9.73
C ARG A 164 -8.53 32.42 -9.43
N LEU A 165 -7.28 31.99 -9.57
CA LEU A 165 -6.09 32.81 -9.29
C LEU A 165 -5.93 33.95 -10.30
N ALA A 166 -6.33 33.75 -11.55
CA ALA A 166 -6.38 34.80 -12.57
C ALA A 166 -7.44 35.88 -12.27
N HIS A 167 -8.43 35.58 -11.42
CA HIS A 167 -9.52 36.49 -11.05
C HIS A 167 -9.61 36.64 -9.52
N PRO A 168 -8.58 37.23 -8.86
CA PRO A 168 -8.49 37.24 -7.41
C PRO A 168 -9.64 38.01 -6.74
N ASN A 169 -10.09 39.09 -7.37
CA ASN A 169 -11.11 40.01 -6.83
C ASN A 169 -12.52 39.80 -7.41
N ALA A 170 -12.73 38.78 -8.25
CA ALA A 170 -14.05 38.54 -8.82
C ALA A 170 -15.05 38.15 -7.74
N SER A 171 -16.24 38.76 -7.78
CA SER A 171 -17.37 38.31 -6.96
C SER A 171 -17.81 36.90 -7.41
N PRO A 172 -18.50 36.12 -6.55
CA PRO A 172 -18.96 34.78 -6.90
C PRO A 172 -19.79 34.73 -8.20
N GLU A 173 -20.60 35.76 -8.46
CA GLU A 173 -21.43 35.90 -9.66
C GLU A 173 -20.59 36.00 -10.94
N HIS A 174 -19.50 36.78 -10.90
CA HIS A 174 -18.59 36.93 -12.03
C HIS A 174 -17.62 35.76 -12.17
N LEU A 175 -17.27 35.09 -11.07
CA LEU A 175 -16.32 33.98 -11.06
C LEU A 175 -16.96 32.67 -11.57
N ARG A 176 -18.23 32.41 -11.25
CA ARG A 176 -18.93 31.19 -11.66
C ARG A 176 -18.86 30.88 -13.17
N PRO A 177 -19.20 31.80 -14.09
CA PRO A 177 -19.12 31.51 -15.53
C PRO A 177 -17.68 31.24 -15.98
N VAL A 178 -16.68 31.91 -15.40
CA VAL A 178 -15.26 31.68 -15.69
C VAL A 178 -14.83 30.27 -15.29
N LEU A 179 -15.22 29.83 -14.08
CA LEU A 179 -14.93 28.48 -13.61
C LEU A 179 -15.64 27.40 -14.45
N LEU A 180 -16.89 27.64 -14.82
CA LEU A 180 -17.63 26.73 -15.70
C LEU A 180 -16.98 26.61 -17.08
N ALA A 181 -16.56 27.72 -17.69
CA ALA A 181 -15.86 27.70 -18.96
C ALA A 181 -14.53 26.91 -18.87
N ALA A 182 -13.78 27.10 -17.78
CA ALA A 182 -12.55 26.34 -17.53
C ALA A 182 -12.79 24.84 -17.27
N ALA A 183 -13.94 24.47 -16.70
CA ALA A 183 -14.31 23.06 -16.51
C ALA A 183 -14.77 22.41 -17.81
N CYS A 184 -15.58 23.11 -18.62
CA CYS A 184 -16.15 22.60 -19.86
C CYS A 184 -15.10 22.35 -20.97
N SER A 185 -13.89 22.91 -20.85
CA SER A 185 -12.80 22.68 -21.80
C SER A 185 -12.06 21.34 -21.56
N LEU A 186 -12.39 20.62 -20.48
CA LEU A 186 -11.73 19.37 -20.11
C LEU A 186 -12.62 18.15 -20.38
N PRO A 187 -12.03 17.03 -20.83
CA PRO A 187 -12.75 15.76 -20.90
C PRO A 187 -12.94 15.21 -19.48
N LEU A 188 -14.19 15.12 -19.03
CA LEU A 188 -14.55 14.53 -17.73
C LEU A 188 -15.41 13.30 -17.97
N THR A 189 -14.92 12.15 -17.52
CA THR A 189 -15.64 10.89 -17.54
C THR A 189 -16.65 10.84 -16.38
N PRO A 190 -17.96 10.69 -16.65
CA PRO A 190 -18.96 10.62 -15.59
C PRO A 190 -18.69 9.47 -14.62
N LEU A 191 -19.05 9.68 -13.34
CA LEU A 191 -18.96 8.62 -12.35
C LEU A 191 -19.98 7.51 -12.68
N PRO A 192 -19.55 6.25 -12.79
CA PRO A 192 -20.47 5.17 -13.07
C PRO A 192 -21.39 4.98 -11.85
N ALA A 193 -22.70 5.05 -12.08
CA ALA A 193 -23.67 4.71 -11.05
C ALA A 193 -23.53 3.23 -10.67
N PRO A 194 -23.61 2.87 -9.37
CA PRO A 194 -23.56 1.48 -8.96
C PRO A 194 -24.81 0.74 -9.46
N SER A 195 -24.62 -0.46 -10.01
CA SER A 195 -25.73 -1.32 -10.45
C SER A 195 -26.58 -1.78 -9.26
N LEU A 196 -27.80 -2.27 -9.52
CA LEU A 196 -28.65 -2.86 -8.47
C LEU A 196 -27.91 -3.98 -7.73
N ALA A 197 -27.24 -4.87 -8.47
CA ALA A 197 -26.46 -5.97 -7.90
C ALA A 197 -25.35 -5.46 -6.97
N GLN A 198 -24.64 -4.39 -7.35
CA GLN A 198 -23.61 -3.78 -6.50
C GLN A 198 -24.19 -3.16 -5.24
N ARG A 199 -25.34 -2.49 -5.33
CA ARG A 199 -26.04 -1.95 -4.16
C ARG A 199 -26.46 -3.05 -3.19
N VAL A 200 -27.02 -4.14 -3.72
CA VAL A 200 -27.40 -5.31 -2.91
C VAL A 200 -26.18 -5.97 -2.27
N ALA A 201 -25.09 -6.14 -3.01
CA ALA A 201 -23.84 -6.69 -2.49
C ALA A 201 -23.28 -5.84 -1.34
N HIS A 202 -23.26 -4.51 -1.48
CA HIS A 202 -22.82 -3.61 -0.41
C HIS A 202 -23.69 -3.74 0.86
N TRP A 203 -25.01 -3.84 0.70
CA TRP A 203 -25.92 -4.10 1.83
C TRP A 203 -25.66 -5.45 2.48
N ALA A 204 -25.42 -6.50 1.67
CA ALA A 204 -25.07 -7.82 2.18
C ALA A 204 -23.74 -7.81 2.94
N ASP A 205 -22.72 -7.12 2.42
CA ASP A 205 -21.43 -6.93 3.10
C ASP A 205 -21.60 -6.19 4.44
N PHE A 206 -22.41 -5.12 4.45
CA PHE A 206 -22.72 -4.36 5.67
C PHE A 206 -23.43 -5.21 6.73
N LEU A 207 -24.37 -6.07 6.32
CA LEU A 207 -25.11 -6.96 7.21
C LEU A 207 -24.33 -8.22 7.61
N ARG A 208 -23.24 -8.55 6.91
CA ARG A 208 -22.44 -9.75 7.18
C ARG A 208 -21.86 -9.74 8.59
N LEU A 209 -21.24 -8.64 9.00
CA LEU A 209 -20.63 -8.52 10.33
C LEU A 209 -21.65 -8.64 11.48
N PRO A 210 -22.78 -7.89 11.51
CA PRO A 210 -23.76 -8.05 12.57
C PRO A 210 -24.42 -9.43 12.55
N LEU A 211 -24.58 -10.05 11.37
CA LEU A 211 -25.08 -11.42 11.28
C LEU A 211 -24.11 -12.42 11.94
N TYR A 212 -22.80 -12.33 11.65
CA TYR A 212 -21.81 -13.15 12.35
C TYR A 212 -21.75 -12.86 13.85
N ALA A 213 -21.84 -11.59 14.24
CA ALA A 213 -21.87 -11.22 15.66
C ALA A 213 -23.10 -11.80 16.37
N ALA A 214 -24.29 -11.74 15.76
CA ALA A 214 -25.51 -12.32 16.29
C ALA A 214 -25.42 -13.85 16.38
N LEU A 215 -24.92 -14.51 15.34
CA LEU A 215 -24.72 -15.96 15.29
C LEU A 215 -23.73 -16.44 16.36
N LEU A 216 -22.63 -15.70 16.54
CA LEU A 216 -21.59 -16.04 17.53
C LEU A 216 -21.90 -15.48 18.93
N SER A 217 -22.98 -14.69 19.09
CA SER A 217 -23.32 -14.05 20.36
C SER A 217 -23.48 -15.02 21.55
N PRO A 218 -24.03 -16.24 21.40
CA PRO A 218 -24.14 -17.17 22.53
C PRO A 218 -22.78 -17.59 23.10
N LEU A 219 -21.71 -17.50 22.28
CA LEU A 219 -20.33 -17.75 22.71
C LEU A 219 -19.61 -16.46 23.11
N LEU A 220 -19.76 -15.39 22.32
CA LEU A 220 -19.03 -14.13 22.52
C LEU A 220 -19.49 -13.39 23.78
N VAL A 221 -20.80 -13.32 24.04
CA VAL A 221 -21.35 -12.60 25.21
C VAL A 221 -20.83 -13.15 26.53
N PRO A 222 -20.88 -14.47 26.81
CA PRO A 222 -20.31 -15.00 28.05
C PRO A 222 -18.78 -14.93 28.08
N ALA A 223 -18.09 -14.99 26.94
CA ALA A 223 -16.63 -14.87 26.87
C ALA A 223 -16.15 -13.41 27.08
N LEU A 224 -16.97 -12.41 26.74
CA LEU A 224 -16.61 -11.00 26.74
C LEU A 224 -16.04 -10.49 28.08
N PRO A 225 -16.65 -10.70 29.26
CA PRO A 225 -16.08 -10.21 30.51
C PRO A 225 -14.69 -10.82 30.78
N PHE A 226 -14.50 -12.10 30.45
CA PHE A 226 -13.20 -12.75 30.58
C PHE A 226 -12.17 -12.15 29.61
N LEU A 227 -12.54 -11.93 28.34
CA LEU A 227 -11.67 -11.31 27.34
C LEU A 227 -11.29 -9.88 27.74
N VAL A 228 -12.23 -9.09 28.26
CA VAL A 228 -11.97 -7.72 28.74
C VAL A 228 -11.03 -7.72 29.94
N LEU A 229 -11.25 -8.59 30.93
CA LEU A 229 -10.35 -8.73 32.07
C LEU A 229 -8.96 -9.19 31.65
N LEU A 230 -8.88 -10.17 30.75
CA LEU A 230 -7.61 -10.67 30.21
C LEU A 230 -6.87 -9.59 29.41
N LEU A 231 -7.58 -8.84 28.56
CA LEU A 231 -7.03 -7.70 27.84
C LEU A 231 -6.48 -6.66 28.82
N ARG A 232 -7.27 -6.27 29.82
CA ARG A 232 -6.87 -5.28 30.82
C ARG A 232 -5.67 -5.74 31.64
N TRP A 233 -5.62 -7.02 31.99
CA TRP A 233 -4.48 -7.62 32.67
C TRP A 233 -3.22 -7.56 31.79
N ARG A 234 -3.34 -7.92 30.49
CA ARG A 234 -2.23 -7.83 29.53
C ARG A 234 -1.76 -6.40 29.31
N GLU A 235 -2.65 -5.43 29.19
CA GLU A 235 -2.30 -4.01 29.04
C GLU A 235 -1.51 -3.47 30.25
N THR A 236 -1.82 -3.96 31.45
CA THR A 236 -1.20 -3.48 32.70
C THR A 236 0.08 -4.24 33.08
N HIS A 237 0.22 -5.51 32.68
CA HIS A 237 1.34 -6.37 33.09
C HIS A 237 2.34 -6.66 31.98
N ASP A 238 1.96 -6.55 30.70
CA ASP A 238 2.93 -6.81 29.64
C ASP A 238 3.97 -5.67 29.59
N PRO A 239 5.26 -6.00 29.39
CA PRO A 239 6.31 -5.00 29.34
C PRO A 239 6.07 -3.99 28.22
N VAL A 240 6.21 -2.71 28.55
CA VAL A 240 6.13 -1.61 27.58
C VAL A 240 7.53 -1.40 27.01
N LEU A 241 7.66 -1.58 25.70
CA LEU A 241 8.87 -1.26 24.95
C LEU A 241 8.58 0.01 24.16
N ALA A 242 9.21 1.11 24.57
CA ALA A 242 9.06 2.42 23.97
C ALA A 242 10.46 3.05 23.76
N PRO A 243 11.30 2.46 22.89
CA PRO A 243 12.61 3.02 22.61
C PRO A 243 12.47 4.41 22.00
N VAL A 244 13.39 5.31 22.35
CA VAL A 244 13.42 6.65 21.78
C VAL A 244 13.78 6.54 20.29
N PRO A 245 12.97 7.10 19.37
CA PRO A 245 13.28 7.06 17.94
C PRO A 245 14.61 7.74 17.63
N SER A 246 15.37 7.16 16.70
CA SER A 246 16.61 7.77 16.22
C SER A 246 16.35 9.09 15.48
N ILE A 247 16.99 10.18 15.91
CA ILE A 247 16.90 11.48 15.24
C ILE A 247 17.34 11.37 13.77
N ALA A 248 18.41 10.62 13.50
CA ALA A 248 18.90 10.41 12.14
C ALA A 248 17.88 9.68 11.26
N ARG A 249 17.23 8.63 11.81
CA ARG A 249 16.15 7.91 11.12
C ARG A 249 14.96 8.80 10.84
N ASN A 250 14.52 9.60 11.81
CA ASN A 250 13.40 10.53 11.61
C ASN A 250 13.71 11.60 10.56
N LYS A 251 14.94 12.12 10.51
CA LYS A 251 15.38 13.04 9.46
C LYS A 251 15.35 12.39 8.08
N LEU A 252 15.78 11.13 7.97
CA LEU A 252 15.72 10.35 6.73
C LEU A 252 14.28 10.11 6.28
N LEU A 253 13.39 9.67 7.17
CA LEU A 253 11.98 9.44 6.83
C LEU A 253 11.33 10.75 6.36
N LYS A 254 11.55 11.84 7.09
CA LYS A 254 11.04 13.17 6.71
C LYS A 254 11.52 13.65 5.33
N SER A 255 12.69 13.22 4.84
CA SER A 255 13.17 13.67 3.52
C SER A 255 12.53 12.91 2.34
N ILE A 256 11.96 11.73 2.60
CA ILE A 256 11.32 10.87 1.60
C ILE A 256 9.79 10.82 1.75
N GLU A 257 9.26 11.21 2.90
CA GLU A 257 7.83 11.29 3.22
C GLU A 257 7.26 12.70 2.98
N ASP A 258 5.94 12.84 3.11
CA ASP A 258 5.17 14.10 3.09
C ASP A 258 5.35 14.99 1.83
N ARG A 259 5.42 14.37 0.65
CA ARG A 259 5.54 15.11 -0.62
C ARG A 259 4.23 15.48 -1.28
N ASP A 260 3.20 14.68 -1.07
CA ASP A 260 1.88 14.86 -1.64
C ASP A 260 0.82 14.33 -0.66
N VAL A 261 -0.45 14.45 -1.02
CA VAL A 261 -1.58 13.89 -0.25
C VAL A 261 -1.50 12.38 -0.09
N ALA A 262 -0.76 11.70 -0.96
CA ALA A 262 -0.40 10.29 -0.86
C ALA A 262 1.03 10.17 -0.30
N ASN A 263 1.15 9.96 1.01
CA ASN A 263 2.44 9.74 1.65
C ASN A 263 2.77 8.23 1.70
N GLN A 264 4.05 7.90 1.49
CA GLN A 264 4.54 6.54 1.64
C GLN A 264 4.77 6.24 3.13
N TYR A 265 4.09 5.24 3.66
CA TYR A 265 4.33 4.75 5.03
C TYR A 265 4.36 3.24 5.01
N SER A 266 5.41 2.65 5.56
CA SER A 266 5.52 1.20 5.70
C SER A 266 6.23 0.86 6.99
N THR A 267 5.58 0.02 7.78
CA THR A 267 6.12 -0.54 9.00
C THR A 267 6.03 -2.05 8.91
N ILE A 268 7.12 -2.69 9.32
CA ILE A 268 7.17 -4.11 9.60
C ILE A 268 7.57 -4.24 11.07
N GLY A 269 7.00 -5.21 11.75
CA GLY A 269 7.24 -5.40 13.17
C GLY A 269 6.75 -6.75 13.63
N SER A 270 7.38 -7.24 14.68
CA SER A 270 6.99 -8.43 15.39
C SER A 270 5.84 -8.10 16.35
N LEU A 271 4.79 -8.92 16.32
CA LEU A 271 3.75 -8.88 17.34
C LEU A 271 4.25 -9.56 18.61
N LYS A 272 3.90 -9.02 19.79
CA LYS A 272 4.20 -9.68 21.07
C LYS A 272 3.64 -11.11 21.06
N PRO A 273 4.38 -12.12 21.55
CA PRO A 273 3.90 -13.49 21.52
C PRO A 273 2.73 -13.70 22.49
N GLY A 274 2.08 -14.85 22.36
CA GLY A 274 1.07 -15.33 23.30
C GLY A 274 -0.20 -15.83 22.62
N ARG A 275 -0.85 -16.82 23.23
CA ARG A 275 -2.09 -17.41 22.71
C ARG A 275 -3.21 -16.39 22.55
N PHE A 276 -3.33 -15.46 23.49
CA PHE A 276 -4.34 -14.40 23.45
C PHE A 276 -4.27 -13.59 22.14
N ARG A 277 -3.07 -13.12 21.75
CA ARG A 277 -2.89 -12.34 20.51
C ARG A 277 -3.06 -13.20 19.27
N ARG A 278 -2.51 -14.41 19.29
CA ARG A 278 -2.62 -15.36 18.18
C ARG A 278 -4.07 -15.76 17.86
N TRP A 279 -4.97 -15.74 18.83
CA TRP A 279 -6.39 -16.02 18.60
C TRP A 279 -7.19 -14.80 18.08
N LEU A 280 -6.61 -13.60 18.18
CA LEU A 280 -7.23 -12.34 17.72
C LEU A 280 -6.70 -11.87 16.36
N THR A 281 -5.64 -12.49 15.85
CA THR A 281 -4.98 -12.21 14.56
C THR A 281 -5.16 -13.36 13.59
#